data_AF-A0A6I4NLT0-F1
#
_entry.id   AF-A0A6I4NLT0-F1
#
_cell.length_a   1.000
_cell.length_b   1.000
_cell.length_c   1.000
_cell.angle_alpha   90.00
_cell.angle_beta   90.00
_cell.angle_gamma   90.00
#
_symmetry.space_group_name_H-M   'P 1'
#
loop_
_entity.id
_entity.type
_entity.pdbx_description
1 polymer ?
#
loop_
_entity_poly.entity_id
_entity_poly.type
_entity_poly.pdbx_seq_one_letter_code
_entity_poly.pdbx_strand_id
1 'polypeptide(L)'
;MTYDPLDEMFRRIDLTQTMEEQFGISRDWPLRLRAAHAQLEQLRRLLGDTHYETFAESAVEAIRRRAESHGPRDLHSQYLGRELHEQEQTLGEDAAHVAWGIACGLTVLLDDELYEEVITTAAAACRSGTGGALLQSRP
;
A
#
# COMPACT_ATOMS: atom_id res chain seq x y z
N MET A 1 -10.60 25.85 6.57
CA MET A 1 -10.74 24.48 6.05
C MET A 1 -11.61 23.74 7.04
N THR A 2 -12.83 23.41 6.64
CA THR A 2 -13.80 22.69 7.48
C THR A 2 -13.52 21.21 7.28
N TYR A 3 -13.02 20.55 8.31
CA TYR A 3 -12.86 19.10 8.37
C TYR A 3 -14.26 18.48 8.40
N ASP A 4 -14.62 17.72 7.37
CA ASP A 4 -15.89 16.97 7.31
C ASP A 4 -15.62 15.51 7.69
N PRO A 5 -16.07 15.04 8.86
CA PRO A 5 -15.92 13.66 9.31
C PRO A 5 -16.55 12.63 8.35
N LEU A 6 -17.45 13.06 7.46
CA LEU A 6 -18.09 12.19 6.49
C LEU A 6 -17.19 11.87 5.29
N ASP A 7 -16.22 12.73 4.94
CA ASP A 7 -15.23 12.43 3.89
C ASP A 7 -14.29 11.28 4.31
N GLU A 8 -14.08 11.09 5.61
CA GLU A 8 -13.29 9.98 6.16
C GLU A 8 -14.09 8.66 6.17
N MET A 9 -15.43 8.73 6.32
CA MET A 9 -16.29 7.55 6.37
C MET A 9 -16.49 6.82 5.02
N PHE A 10 -16.18 7.45 3.88
CA PHE A 10 -16.45 6.91 2.54
C PHE A 10 -15.22 6.62 1.67
N ARG A 11 -13.99 6.85 2.17
CA ARG A 11 -12.76 6.46 1.45
C ARG A 11 -12.51 4.96 1.56
N ARG A 12 -13.31 4.17 0.84
CA ARG A 12 -13.09 2.73 0.78
C ARG A 12 -12.05 2.41 -0.28
N ILE A 13 -10.87 2.00 0.17
CA ILE A 13 -9.82 1.50 -0.73
C ILE A 13 -10.30 0.17 -1.34
N ASP A 14 -10.47 0.12 -2.66
CA ASP A 14 -10.79 -1.10 -3.38
C ASP A 14 -9.52 -1.74 -3.97
N LEU A 15 -8.72 -2.33 -3.07
CA LEU A 15 -7.48 -3.01 -3.42
C LEU A 15 -7.73 -4.20 -4.37
N THR A 16 -8.83 -4.91 -4.19
CA THR A 16 -9.13 -6.08 -5.02
C THR A 16 -9.40 -5.67 -6.46
N GLN A 17 -10.29 -4.71 -6.67
CA GLN A 17 -10.57 -4.21 -8.01
C GLN A 17 -9.31 -3.69 -8.69
N THR A 18 -8.52 -2.86 -7.99
CA THR A 18 -7.30 -2.28 -8.58
C THR A 18 -6.27 -3.35 -8.95
N MET A 19 -6.11 -4.38 -8.12
CA MET A 19 -5.25 -5.50 -8.44
C MET A 19 -5.81 -6.36 -9.59
N GLU A 20 -7.13 -6.50 -9.71
CA GLU A 20 -7.74 -7.23 -10.84
C GLU A 20 -7.57 -6.50 -12.17
N GLU A 21 -7.62 -5.17 -12.16
CA GLU A 21 -7.34 -4.33 -13.33
C GLU A 21 -5.88 -4.49 -13.81
N GLN A 22 -4.94 -4.62 -12.88
CA GLN A 22 -3.51 -4.76 -13.22
C GLN A 22 -3.11 -6.21 -13.57
N PHE A 23 -3.56 -7.19 -12.80
CA PHE A 23 -3.06 -8.57 -12.86
C PHE A 23 -4.07 -9.58 -13.44
N GLY A 24 -5.24 -9.12 -13.88
CA GLY A 24 -6.34 -9.96 -14.33
C GLY A 24 -7.19 -10.52 -13.19
N ILE A 25 -8.15 -11.39 -13.50
CA ILE A 25 -9.13 -11.86 -12.51
C ILE A 25 -8.49 -12.64 -11.35
N SER A 26 -8.96 -12.40 -10.12
CA SER A 26 -8.36 -12.94 -8.89
C SER A 26 -8.31 -14.48 -8.81
N ARG A 27 -9.23 -15.16 -9.50
CA ARG A 27 -9.27 -16.63 -9.58
C ARG A 27 -8.02 -17.23 -10.23
N ASP A 28 -7.41 -16.50 -11.15
CA ASP A 28 -6.30 -16.99 -11.97
C ASP A 28 -4.94 -16.55 -11.43
N TRP A 29 -4.92 -15.76 -10.36
CA TRP A 29 -3.69 -15.28 -9.77
C TRP A 29 -2.79 -16.41 -9.26
N PRO A 30 -1.47 -16.35 -9.53
CA PRO A 30 -0.53 -17.28 -8.93
C PRO A 30 -0.58 -17.19 -7.40
N LEU A 31 -0.19 -18.27 -6.71
CA LEU A 31 -0.29 -18.36 -5.24
C LEU A 31 0.41 -17.19 -4.53
N ARG A 32 1.58 -16.77 -5.02
CA ARG A 32 2.35 -15.65 -4.47
C ARG A 32 1.58 -14.32 -4.53
N LEU A 33 0.85 -14.06 -5.62
CA LEU A 33 0.07 -12.83 -5.78
C LEU A 33 -1.18 -12.85 -4.88
N ARG A 34 -1.85 -14.00 -4.76
CA ARG A 34 -2.97 -14.18 -3.82
C ARG A 34 -2.53 -13.97 -2.36
N ALA A 35 -1.38 -14.52 -1.99
CA ALA A 35 -0.82 -14.33 -0.66
C ALA A 35 -0.43 -12.85 -0.41
N ALA A 36 0.17 -12.18 -1.39
CA ALA A 36 0.50 -10.76 -1.30
C ALA A 36 -0.76 -9.89 -1.12
N HIS A 37 -1.79 -10.10 -1.94
CA HIS A 37 -3.09 -9.43 -1.79
C HIS A 37 -3.69 -9.64 -0.40
N ALA A 38 -3.71 -10.88 0.10
CA ALA A 38 -4.24 -11.18 1.42
C ALA A 38 -3.46 -10.48 2.55
N GLN A 39 -2.13 -10.41 2.45
CA GLN A 39 -1.29 -9.70 3.41
C GLN A 39 -1.52 -8.19 3.38
N LEU A 40 -1.69 -7.60 2.20
CA LEU A 40 -2.00 -6.18 2.04
C LEU A 40 -3.41 -5.83 2.56
N GLU A 41 -4.41 -6.66 2.27
CA GLU A 41 -5.76 -6.52 2.84
C GLU A 41 -5.75 -6.64 4.36
N GLN A 42 -4.97 -7.58 4.91
CA GLN A 42 -4.81 -7.72 6.35
C GLN A 42 -4.15 -6.48 6.95
N LEU A 43 -3.06 -5.98 6.33
CA LEU A 43 -2.38 -4.78 6.77
C LEU A 43 -3.33 -3.58 6.79
N ARG A 44 -4.11 -3.40 5.72
CA ARG A 44 -5.13 -2.34 5.65
C ARG A 44 -6.14 -2.40 6.79
N ARG A 45 -6.62 -3.60 7.12
CA ARG A 45 -7.58 -3.80 8.24
C ARG A 45 -6.96 -3.51 9.60
N LEU A 46 -5.68 -3.83 9.78
CA LEU A 46 -4.97 -3.58 11.04
C LEU A 46 -4.66 -2.10 11.25
N LEU A 47 -4.27 -1.40 10.18
CA LEU A 47 -3.87 0.00 10.23
C LEU A 47 -5.06 0.98 10.15
N GLY A 48 -6.12 0.58 9.47
CA GLY A 48 -7.15 1.49 8.97
C GLY A 48 -6.74 2.15 7.66
N ASP A 49 -7.71 2.64 6.89
CA ASP A 49 -7.49 3.13 5.52
C ASP A 49 -6.54 4.35 5.49
N THR A 50 -6.64 5.29 6.44
CA THR A 50 -5.77 6.47 6.53
C THR A 50 -4.29 6.09 6.73
N HIS A 51 -3.98 5.24 7.70
CA HIS A 51 -2.60 4.81 7.96
C HIS A 51 -2.09 3.85 6.89
N TYR A 52 -2.97 3.07 6.27
CA TYR A 52 -2.60 2.23 5.13
C TYR A 52 -2.19 3.06 3.91
N GLU A 53 -2.87 4.18 3.64
CA GLU A 53 -2.47 5.14 2.61
C GLU A 53 -1.05 5.66 2.86
N THR A 54 -0.76 6.12 4.08
CA THR A 54 0.59 6.55 4.48
C THR A 54 1.63 5.44 4.29
N PHE A 55 1.33 4.20 4.68
CA PHE A 55 2.20 3.07 4.42
C PHE A 55 2.48 2.87 2.91
N ALA A 56 1.43 2.88 2.08
CA ALA A 56 1.55 2.62 0.66
C ALA A 56 2.38 3.71 -0.05
N GLU A 57 2.22 4.97 0.37
CA GLU A 57 3.06 6.08 -0.11
C GLU A 57 4.52 5.92 0.30
N SER A 58 4.79 5.62 1.58
CA SER A 58 6.15 5.34 2.06
C SER A 58 6.79 4.16 1.33
N ALA A 59 6.03 3.13 0.98
CA ALA A 59 6.53 1.98 0.24
C ALA A 59 6.88 2.31 -1.22
N VAL A 60 6.09 3.15 -1.90
CA VAL A 60 6.44 3.66 -3.23
C VAL A 60 7.68 4.55 -3.18
N GLU A 61 7.79 5.41 -2.18
CA GLU A 61 8.95 6.28 -2.02
C GLU A 61 10.22 5.47 -1.73
N ALA A 62 10.12 4.42 -0.91
CA ALA A 62 11.22 3.50 -0.66
C ALA A 62 11.71 2.80 -1.96
N ILE A 63 10.79 2.38 -2.83
CA ILE A 63 11.12 1.82 -4.14
C ILE A 63 11.87 2.85 -5.00
N ARG A 64 11.36 4.09 -5.08
CA ARG A 64 11.99 5.18 -5.84
C ARG A 64 13.42 5.45 -5.36
N ARG A 65 13.62 5.59 -4.04
CA ARG A 65 14.95 5.83 -3.45
C ARG A 65 15.91 4.68 -3.68
N ARG A 66 15.43 3.43 -3.65
CA ARG A 66 16.24 2.27 -3.99
C ARG A 66 16.69 2.33 -5.45
N ALA A 67 15.80 2.66 -6.38
CA ALA A 67 16.14 2.78 -7.80
C ALA A 67 17.18 3.90 -8.06
N GLU A 68 17.20 4.95 -7.24
CA GLU A 68 18.20 6.02 -7.28
C GLU A 68 19.54 5.61 -6.64
N SER A 69 19.51 4.67 -5.70
CA SER A 69 20.70 4.05 -5.12
C SER A 69 21.36 3.10 -6.13
N HIS A 70 22.62 3.37 -6.45
CA HIS A 70 23.42 2.49 -7.31
C HIS A 70 24.05 1.31 -6.53
N GLY A 71 23.51 0.98 -5.35
CA GLY A 71 24.02 -0.05 -4.44
C GLY A 71 23.44 -1.44 -4.71
N PRO A 72 24.21 -2.43 -5.21
CA PRO A 72 23.68 -3.76 -5.57
C PRO A 72 23.29 -4.67 -4.39
N ARG A 73 23.27 -4.15 -3.15
CA ARG A 73 22.97 -4.92 -1.91
C ARG A 73 21.83 -4.36 -1.09
N ASP A 74 21.15 -3.35 -1.62
CA ASP A 74 20.15 -2.58 -0.92
C ASP A 74 18.79 -3.29 -1.02
N LEU A 75 18.30 -3.77 0.11
CA LEU A 75 16.99 -4.42 0.22
C LEU A 75 15.88 -3.37 0.32
N HIS A 76 14.75 -3.60 -0.37
CA HIS A 76 13.56 -2.74 -0.26
C HIS A 76 13.14 -2.48 1.19
N SER A 77 13.26 -3.49 2.05
CA SER A 77 12.92 -3.40 3.48
C SER A 77 13.77 -2.38 4.25
N GLN A 78 15.01 -2.11 3.85
CA GLN A 78 15.85 -1.11 4.52
C GLN A 78 15.38 0.30 4.20
N TYR A 79 15.06 0.57 2.94
CA TYR A 79 14.52 1.86 2.50
C TYR A 79 13.15 2.10 3.10
N LEU A 80 12.29 1.08 3.09
CA LEU A 80 10.97 1.17 3.71
C LEU A 80 11.06 1.37 5.22
N GLY A 81 11.97 0.69 5.92
CA GLY A 81 12.18 0.89 7.35
C GLY A 81 12.54 2.34 7.67
N ARG A 82 13.36 2.98 6.82
CA ARG A 82 13.68 4.39 6.94
C ARG A 82 12.46 5.29 6.70
N GLU A 83 11.71 5.07 5.63
CA GLU A 83 10.52 5.88 5.36
C GLU A 83 9.46 5.73 6.47
N LEU A 84 9.25 4.52 6.99
CA LEU A 84 8.30 4.29 8.09
C LEU A 84 8.77 4.91 9.40
N HIS A 85 10.08 4.89 9.69
CA HIS A 85 10.63 5.57 10.86
C HIS A 85 10.38 7.10 10.79
N GLU A 86 10.53 7.69 9.61
CA GLU A 86 10.21 9.11 9.39
C GLU A 86 8.71 9.41 9.57
N GLN A 87 7.84 8.40 9.44
CA GLN A 87 6.38 8.49 9.63
C GLN A 87 5.87 7.98 10.98
N GLU A 88 6.74 7.60 11.93
CA GLU A 88 6.32 7.02 13.22
C GLU A 88 5.39 7.94 14.02
N GLN A 89 5.55 9.26 13.92
CA GLN A 89 4.67 10.21 14.60
C GLN A 89 3.25 10.22 14.03
N THR A 90 3.10 9.89 12.76
CA THR A 90 1.81 9.83 12.05
C THR A 90 1.17 8.45 12.21
N LEU A 91 1.94 7.38 12.01
CA LEU A 91 1.45 6.00 12.04
C LEU A 91 1.31 5.44 13.46
N GLY A 92 2.16 5.87 14.37
CA GLY A 92 2.43 5.19 15.63
C GLY A 92 3.45 4.06 15.48
N GLU A 93 4.26 3.85 16.53
CA GLU A 93 5.39 2.91 16.53
C GLU A 93 4.96 1.46 16.22
N ASP A 94 3.92 0.95 16.88
CA ASP A 94 3.43 -0.42 16.67
C ASP A 94 2.94 -0.64 15.23
N ALA A 95 2.21 0.34 14.68
CA ALA A 95 1.72 0.30 13.31
C ALA A 95 2.88 0.30 12.31
N ALA A 96 3.88 1.15 12.51
CA ALA A 96 5.09 1.20 11.69
C ALA A 96 5.85 -0.15 11.73
N HIS A 97 6.01 -0.75 12.90
CA HIS A 97 6.65 -2.06 13.05
C HIS A 97 5.88 -3.20 12.36
N VAL A 98 4.55 -3.24 12.52
CA VAL A 98 3.71 -4.25 11.85
C VAL A 98 3.77 -4.09 10.34
N ALA A 99 3.65 -2.85 9.85
CA ALA A 99 3.72 -2.54 8.43
C ALA A 99 5.08 -2.95 7.83
N TRP A 100 6.17 -2.62 8.53
CA TRP A 100 7.51 -3.02 8.14
C TRP A 100 7.68 -4.55 8.11
N GLY A 101 7.20 -5.26 9.13
CA GLY A 101 7.28 -6.72 9.21
C GLY A 101 6.51 -7.41 8.07
N ILE A 102 5.29 -6.96 7.77
CA ILE A 102 4.50 -7.49 6.64
C ILE A 102 5.20 -7.20 5.32
N ALA A 103 5.72 -5.99 5.11
CA ALA A 103 6.41 -5.63 3.89
C ALA A 103 7.72 -6.42 3.68
N CYS A 104 8.48 -6.69 4.75
CA CYS A 104 9.61 -7.62 4.70
C CYS A 104 9.18 -9.01 4.20
N GLY A 105 8.06 -9.52 4.70
CA GLY A 105 7.48 -10.78 4.21
C GLY A 105 7.15 -10.73 2.72
N LEU A 106 6.59 -9.62 2.25
CA LEU A 106 6.29 -9.43 0.82
C LEU A 106 7.56 -9.42 -0.05
N THR A 107 8.65 -8.79 0.40
CA THR A 107 9.94 -8.79 -0.34
C THR A 107 10.59 -10.17 -0.43
N VAL A 108 10.23 -11.10 0.44
CA VAL A 108 10.70 -12.49 0.39
C VAL A 108 9.78 -13.35 -0.48
N LEU A 109 8.47 -13.08 -0.43
CA LEU A 109 7.44 -13.81 -1.16
C LEU A 109 7.46 -13.50 -2.67
N LEU A 110 7.79 -12.26 -3.00
CA LEU A 110 7.80 -11.72 -4.36
C LEU A 110 9.24 -11.50 -4.82
N ASP A 111 9.48 -11.61 -6.13
CA ASP A 111 10.70 -11.05 -6.71
C ASP A 111 10.62 -9.52 -6.74
N ASP A 112 11.76 -8.84 -6.93
CA ASP A 112 11.84 -7.37 -6.87
C ASP A 112 10.84 -6.69 -7.82
N GLU A 113 10.74 -7.16 -9.07
CA GLU A 113 9.85 -6.59 -10.08
C GLU A 113 8.37 -6.75 -9.67
N LEU A 114 7.96 -7.95 -9.26
CA LEU A 114 6.58 -8.18 -8.83
C LEU A 114 6.26 -7.47 -7.51
N TYR A 115 7.24 -7.33 -6.61
CA TYR A 115 7.08 -6.54 -5.39
C TYR A 115 6.78 -5.08 -5.72
N GLU A 116 7.58 -4.47 -6.61
CA GLU A 116 7.40 -3.08 -7.03
C GLU A 116 6.05 -2.85 -7.70
N GLU A 117 5.64 -3.75 -8.60
CA GLU A 117 4.33 -3.68 -9.26
C GLU A 117 3.18 -3.78 -8.26
N VAL A 118 3.23 -4.74 -7.32
CA VAL A 118 2.18 -4.96 -6.33
C VAL A 118 2.04 -3.75 -5.39
N ILE A 119 3.15 -3.21 -4.88
CA ILE A 119 3.13 -2.04 -4.00
C ILE A 119 2.63 -0.80 -4.75
N THR A 120 3.08 -0.59 -5.98
CA THR A 120 2.63 0.54 -6.81
C THR A 120 1.13 0.46 -7.10
N THR A 121 0.62 -0.75 -7.34
CA THR A 121 -0.81 -1.02 -7.55
C THR A 121 -1.61 -0.77 -6.29
N ALA A 122 -1.11 -1.22 -5.13
CA ALA A 122 -1.75 -0.96 -3.84
C ALA A 122 -1.84 0.55 -3.54
N ALA A 123 -0.76 1.30 -3.80
CA ALA A 123 -0.77 2.76 -3.66
C ALA A 123 -1.72 3.43 -4.67
N ALA A 124 -1.87 2.88 -5.87
CA ALA A 124 -2.86 3.37 -6.84
C ALA A 124 -4.30 3.19 -6.33
N ALA A 125 -4.58 2.07 -5.65
CA ALA A 125 -5.89 1.83 -5.04
C ALA A 125 -6.26 2.91 -4.01
N CYS A 126 -5.28 3.39 -3.24
CA CYS A 126 -5.47 4.50 -2.30
C CYS A 126 -5.89 5.80 -3.01
N ARG A 127 -5.25 6.11 -4.15
CA ARG A 127 -5.55 7.33 -4.93
C ARG A 127 -6.91 7.26 -5.62
N SER A 128 -7.29 6.09 -6.15
CA SER A 128 -8.56 5.88 -6.85
C SER A 128 -9.78 5.96 -5.93
N GLY A 129 -9.62 5.66 -4.63
CA GLY A 129 -10.66 5.82 -3.61
C GLY A 129 -11.13 7.27 -3.40
N THR A 130 -10.39 8.26 -3.91
CA THR A 130 -10.67 9.69 -3.77
C THR A 130 -11.66 10.22 -4.83
N GLY A 131 -12.04 9.43 -5.84
CA GLY A 131 -12.85 9.88 -7.00
C GLY A 131 -14.34 9.48 -7.00
N GLY A 132 -14.79 8.61 -6.10
CA GLY A 132 -16.11 7.97 -6.19
C GLY A 132 -17.31 8.72 -5.56
N ALA A 133 -17.06 9.68 -4.66
CA ALA A 133 -18.12 10.30 -3.87
C ALA A 133 -18.84 11.50 -4.55
N LEU A 134 -18.35 12.00 -5.68
CA LEU A 134 -18.84 13.26 -6.28
C LEU A 134 -19.82 13.09 -7.47
N LEU A 135 -20.25 11.88 -7.82
CA LEU A 135 -21.09 11.65 -9.01
C LEU A 135 -22.50 11.11 -8.77
N GLN A 136 -23.00 11.05 -7.53
CA GLN A 136 -24.38 10.61 -7.25
C GLN A 136 -25.28 11.67 -6.58
N SER A 137 -25.13 12.94 -6.92
CA SER A 137 -26.11 13.96 -6.55
C SER A 137 -26.23 15.05 -7.60
N ARG A 138 -26.94 14.76 -8.68
CA ARG A 138 -27.69 15.78 -9.41
C ARG A 138 -29.07 15.25 -9.77
N PRO A 139 -30.16 15.98 -9.42
CA PRO A 139 -31.52 15.65 -9.84
C PRO A 139 -31.72 15.83 -11.35
#